data_AF-V6Z177-F1
#
_entry.id   AF-V6Z177-F1
#
_cell.length_a   1.000
_cell.length_b   1.000
_cell.length_c   1.000
_cell.angle_alpha   90.00
_cell.angle_beta   90.00
_cell.angle_gamma   90.00
#
_symmetry.space_group_name_H-M   'P 1'
#
loop_
_entity.id
_entity.type
_entity.pdbx_description
1 polymer ?
#
loop_
_entity_poly.entity_id
_entity_poly.type
_entity_poly.pdbx_seq_one_letter_code
_entity_poly.pdbx_strand_id
1 'polypeptide(L)' 'MHLFTDDEKILSKLSEKGNPLERLDAVMNWNIFLPLLSELFSRKDKVISRGGRPHLDYLIMFKVLLLQR' A
#
# COMPACT_ATOMS: atom_id res chain seq x y z
N MET A 1 12.20 -25.35 4.36
CA MET A 1 11.25 -24.23 4.21
C MET A 1 11.72 -23.09 5.09
N HIS A 2 12.45 -22.11 4.54
CA HIS A 2 13.08 -21.04 5.32
C HIS A 2 13.03 -19.72 4.51
N LEU A 3 11.86 -19.42 3.93
CA LEU A 3 11.67 -18.26 3.06
C LEU A 3 11.18 -17.00 3.80
N PHE A 4 10.69 -17.14 5.04
CA PHE A 4 10.03 -16.04 5.79
C PHE A 4 10.83 -15.48 6.97
N THR A 5 11.94 -16.12 7.37
CA THR A 5 12.75 -15.69 8.52
C THR A 5 13.49 -14.38 8.26
N ASP A 6 13.79 -14.09 6.99
CA ASP A 6 14.38 -12.82 6.59
C ASP A 6 13.34 -11.70 6.60
N ASP A 7 12.08 -11.99 6.26
CA ASP A 7 10.99 -11.00 6.28
C ASP A 7 10.71 -10.49 7.70
N GLU A 8 10.70 -11.37 8.70
CA GLU A 8 10.53 -10.98 10.11
C GLU A 8 11.70 -10.11 10.61
N LYS A 9 12.93 -10.44 10.22
CA LYS A 9 14.12 -9.64 10.57
C LYS A 9 14.15 -8.29 9.85
N ILE A 10 13.70 -8.25 8.60
CA ILE A 10 13.57 -7.02 7.83
C ILE A 10 12.49 -6.15 8.47
N LEU A 11 11.35 -6.74 8.85
CA LEU A 11 10.26 -6.06 9.52
C LEU A 11 10.69 -5.48 10.87
N SER A 12 11.43 -6.24 11.70
CA SER A 12 11.92 -5.75 12.98
C SER A 12 12.86 -4.55 12.81
N LYS A 13 13.80 -4.62 11.84
CA LYS A 13 14.71 -3.53 11.51
C LYS A 13 13.99 -2.29 10.97
N LEU A 14 12.89 -2.48 10.23
CA LEU A 14 12.05 -1.38 9.73
C LEU A 14 11.24 -0.72 10.85
N SER A 15 10.70 -1.52 11.77
CA SER A 15 9.97 -1.03 12.95
C SER A 15 10.89 -0.23 13.89
N GLU A 16 12.11 -0.72 14.15
CA GLU A 16 13.16 -0.01 14.91
C GLU A 16 13.51 1.37 14.32
N LYS A 17 13.41 1.53 13.00
CA LYS A 17 13.67 2.80 12.30
C LYS A 17 12.51 3.81 12.42
N GLY A 18 11.39 3.43 13.03
CA GLY A 18 10.22 4.28 13.20
C GLY A 18 9.40 4.39 11.93
N ASN A 19 8.79 3.28 11.50
CA ASN A 19 7.93 3.25 10.32
C ASN A 19 6.65 4.11 10.55
N PRO A 20 6.43 5.19 9.78
CA PRO A 20 5.25 6.03 9.95
C PRO A 20 3.95 5.30 9.63
N LEU A 21 3.97 4.28 8.76
CA LEU A 21 2.78 3.47 8.49
C LEU A 21 2.38 2.62 9.70
N GLU A 22 3.33 2.11 10.48
CA GLU A 22 3.04 1.31 11.68
C GLU A 22 2.28 2.15 12.71
N ARG A 23 2.69 3.42 12.89
CA ARG A 23 1.98 4.36 13.77
C ARG A 23 0.56 4.67 13.28
N LEU A 24 0.37 4.76 11.97
CA LEU A 24 -0.94 5.02 11.37
C LEU A 24 -1.84 3.78 11.42
N ASP A 25 -1.30 2.59 11.15
CA ASP A 25 -2.02 1.31 11.22
C ASP A 25 -2.64 1.08 12.61
N ALA A 26 -1.99 1.55 13.67
CA ALA A 26 -2.50 1.44 15.05
C ALA A 26 -3.75 2.28 15.35
N VAL A 27 -4.01 3.34 14.57
CA VAL A 27 -5.07 4.33 14.85
C VAL A 27 -6.04 4.54 13.70
N MET A 28 -5.75 4.01 12.52
CA MET A 28 -6.46 4.33 11.28
C MET A 28 -7.12 3.10 10.67
N ASN A 29 -8.43 3.17 10.48
CA ASN A 29 -9.14 2.22 9.63
C ASN A 29 -8.97 2.64 8.17
N TRP A 30 -8.09 1.96 7.43
CA TRP A 30 -7.81 2.27 6.03
C TRP A 30 -8.97 2.07 5.06
N ASN A 31 -9.94 1.23 5.44
CA ASN A 31 -11.07 0.92 4.55
C ASN A 31 -11.95 2.15 4.28
N ILE A 32 -11.88 3.19 5.11
CA ILE A 32 -12.61 4.44 4.90
C ILE A 32 -12.19 5.17 3.61
N PHE A 33 -10.95 4.94 3.14
CA PHE A 33 -10.46 5.56 1.91
C PHE A 33 -10.86 4.79 0.66
N LEU A 34 -11.29 3.53 0.77
CA LEU A 34 -11.60 2.70 -0.40
C LEU A 34 -12.68 3.31 -1.31
N PRO A 35 -13.82 3.84 -0.81
CA PRO A 35 -14.82 4.46 -1.66
C PRO A 35 -14.26 5.68 -2.40
N LEU A 36 -13.55 6.55 -1.68
CA LEU A 36 -12.96 7.77 -2.22
C LEU A 36 -11.88 7.47 -3.28
N LEU A 37 -10.96 6.55 -2.98
CA LEU A 37 -9.91 6.13 -3.91
C LEU A 37 -10.52 5.47 -5.15
N SER A 38 -11.53 4.63 -4.97
CA SER A 38 -12.22 3.96 -6.09
C SER A 38 -12.93 4.96 -6.99
N GLU A 39 -13.53 6.01 -6.44
CA GLU A 39 -14.16 7.08 -7.18
C GLU A 39 -13.14 7.93 -7.95
N LEU A 40 -12.11 8.43 -7.25
CA LEU A 40 -11.06 9.29 -7.84
C LEU A 40 -10.31 8.59 -8.97
N PHE A 41 -10.05 7.30 -8.83
CA PHE A 41 -9.35 6.50 -9.83
C PHE A 41 -10.28 5.65 -10.69
N SER A 42 -11.60 5.90 -10.63
CA SER A 42 -12.59 5.24 -11.49
C SER A 42 -12.32 5.63 -12.94
N ARG A 43 -11.79 4.67 -13.71
CA ARG A 43 -11.41 4.88 -15.11
C ARG A 43 -12.64 4.80 -16.00
N LYS A 44 -13.48 5.84 -15.99
CA LYS A 44 -14.69 5.88 -16.84
C LYS A 44 -14.35 5.91 -18.34
N ASP A 45 -13.21 6.51 -18.71
CA ASP A 45 -12.86 6.74 -20.13
C ASP A 45 -11.55 6.07 -20.58
N LYS A 46 -10.94 5.21 -19.77
CA LYS A 46 -9.61 4.65 -20.07
C LYS A 46 -9.74 3.29 -20.76
N VAL A 47 -9.31 3.21 -22.02
CA VAL A 47 -9.12 1.94 -22.72
C VAL A 47 -8.01 1.16 -22.01
N ILE A 48 -8.37 0.11 -21.28
CA ILE A 48 -7.39 -0.78 -20.67
C ILE A 48 -6.77 -1.62 -21.79
N SER A 49 -5.50 -1.36 -22.11
CA SER A 49 -4.76 -2.20 -23.04
C SER A 49 -4.74 -3.64 -22.52
N ARG A 50 -4.93 -4.61 -23.42
CA ARG A 50 -4.96 -6.04 -23.07
C ARG A 50 -3.59 -6.60 -22.63
N GLY A 51 -2.53 -5.79 -22.67
CA GLY A 51 -1.19 -6.15 -22.22
C GLY A 51 -0.69 -5.26 -21.08
N GLY A 52 0.30 -5.76 -20.32
CA GLY A 52 0.94 -5.07 -19.20
C GLY A 52 0.56 -5.64 -17.83
N ARG A 53 1.36 -5.32 -16.80
CA ARG A 53 1.06 -5.70 -15.40
C ARG A 53 -0.16 -4.90 -14.91
N PRO A 54 -1.14 -5.54 -14.25
CA PRO A 54 -2.24 -4.83 -13.60
C PRO A 54 -1.72 -3.76 -12.64
N HIS A 55 -2.55 -2.72 -12.44
CA HIS A 55 -2.25 -1.68 -11.47
C HIS A 55 -2.16 -2.27 -10.06
N LEU A 56 -1.28 -1.70 -9.24
CA LEU A 56 -1.28 -1.98 -7.81
C LEU A 56 -2.57 -1.44 -7.17
N ASP A 57 -2.98 -2.03 -6.05
CA ASP A 57 -4.13 -1.54 -5.27
C ASP A 57 -3.92 -0.06 -4.91
N TYR A 58 -4.94 0.76 -5.15
CA TYR A 58 -4.89 2.19 -4.89
C TYR A 58 -4.65 2.50 -3.40
N LEU A 59 -5.11 1.65 -2.49
CA LEU A 59 -4.84 1.81 -1.06
C LEU A 59 -3.36 1.59 -0.74
N ILE A 60 -2.72 0.61 -1.39
CA ILE A 60 -1.27 0.38 -1.25
C ILE A 60 -0.49 1.55 -1.85
N MET A 61 -0.88 2.02 -3.04
CA MET A 61 -0.25 3.20 -3.65
C MET A 61 -0.35 4.43 -2.72
N PHE A 62 -1.52 4.65 -2.11
CA PHE A 62 -1.72 5.71 -1.14
C PHE A 62 -0.80 5.58 0.08
N LYS A 63 -0.68 4.37 0.65
CA LYS A 63 0.26 4.09 1.75
C LYS A 63 1.72 4.37 1.36
N VAL A 64 2.12 4.00 0.14
CA VAL A 64 3.48 4.24 -0.36
C VAL A 64 3.79 5.74 -0.45
N LEU A 65 2.83 6.58 -0.85
CA LEU A 65 3.03 8.04 -0.87
C LEU A 65 3.33 8.61 0.52
N LEU A 66 2.78 8.03 1.59
CA LEU A 66 3.09 8.46 2.97
C LEU A 66 4.50 8.08 3.43
N LEU A 67 5.14 7.12 2.75
CA LEU A 67 6.53 6.74 2.99
C LEU A 67 7.51 7.59 2.18
N GLN A 68 7.05 8.25 1.12
CA GLN A 68 7.89 9.14 0.31
C GLN A 68 8.19 10.41 1.13
N ARG A 69 9.47 10.63 1.43
CA ARG A 69 10.00 11.85 2.04
C ARG A 69 10.93 12.56 1.06
#